data_AF-A0AAV3XJ84-F1
#
_entry.id   AF-A0AAV3XJ84-F1
#
_cell.length_a   1.000
_cell.length_b   1.000
_cell.length_c   1.000
_cell.angle_alpha   90.00
_cell.angle_beta   90.00
_cell.angle_gamma   90.00
#
_symmetry.space_group_name_H-M   'P 1'
#
loop_
_entity.id
_entity.type
_entity.pdbx_description
1 polymer ?
#
loop_
_entity_poly.entity_id
_entity_poly.type
_entity_poly.pdbx_seq_one_letter_code
_entity_poly.pdbx_strand_id
1 'polypeptide(L)'
;MREMVGQKWQLENLADYGEVKQVEGWQTANIRQQVGLHKQKHSKGDAIPATHAVDGVALACSALIRYGMIDRQTMGPKGNVAITPAAFTVIRRPPISRRQLHLMVPAKGGVRRKYGGTVTRHGFRKGDLVKTPSGDIGYCSGDTEKALSVSDADWRRLGRFSPKKSQLVRRNTGLIVLPTKRLSNLLASNQ
;
A
#
# COMPACT_ATOMS: atom_id res chain seq x y z
N MET A 1 -14.41 -5.36 -22.74
CA MET A 1 -14.42 -4.09 -23.51
C MET A 1 -14.51 -2.81 -22.66
N ARG A 2 -14.61 -2.87 -21.31
CA ARG A 2 -14.72 -1.67 -20.43
C ARG A 2 -13.39 -1.14 -19.86
N GLU A 3 -12.29 -1.92 -19.89
CA GLU A 3 -11.00 -1.49 -19.31
C GLU A 3 -10.20 -0.51 -20.19
N MET A 4 -10.35 -0.55 -21.51
CA MET A 4 -9.57 0.29 -22.43
C MET A 4 -9.96 1.77 -22.41
N VAL A 5 -11.19 2.11 -22.03
CA VAL A 5 -11.68 3.50 -22.06
C VAL A 5 -10.98 4.35 -21.00
N GLY A 6 -10.85 3.83 -19.78
CA GLY A 6 -10.21 4.57 -18.69
C GLY A 6 -8.72 4.78 -18.90
N GLN A 7 -8.01 3.77 -19.43
CA GLN A 7 -6.59 3.89 -19.73
C GLN A 7 -6.34 4.92 -20.83
N LYS A 8 -7.14 4.87 -21.91
CA LYS A 8 -7.03 5.83 -23.01
C LYS A 8 -7.30 7.26 -22.55
N TRP A 9 -8.37 7.46 -21.78
CA TRP A 9 -8.70 8.76 -21.19
C TRP A 9 -7.55 9.30 -20.31
N GLN A 10 -6.91 8.43 -19.53
CA GLN A 10 -5.76 8.84 -18.71
C GLN A 10 -4.53 9.22 -19.56
N LEU A 11 -4.26 8.49 -20.65
CA LEU A 11 -3.17 8.81 -21.57
C LEU A 11 -3.42 10.15 -22.28
N GLU A 12 -4.66 10.43 -22.67
CA GLU A 12 -5.07 11.71 -23.25
C GLU A 12 -4.82 12.86 -22.27
N ASN A 13 -5.27 12.73 -21.02
CA ASN A 13 -4.99 13.75 -20.00
C ASN A 13 -3.49 13.96 -19.72
N LEU A 14 -2.68 12.88 -19.77
CA LEU A 14 -1.24 12.99 -19.54
C LEU A 14 -0.53 13.72 -20.69
N ALA A 15 -1.05 13.61 -21.92
CA ALA A 15 -0.48 14.27 -23.08
C ALA A 15 -0.55 15.80 -22.98
N ASP A 16 -1.50 16.34 -22.21
CA ASP A 16 -1.59 17.78 -21.93
C ASP A 16 -0.43 18.30 -21.07
N TYR A 17 0.22 17.43 -20.29
CA TYR A 17 1.33 17.80 -19.41
C TYR A 17 2.72 17.52 -20.01
N GLY A 18 2.80 16.75 -21.10
CA GLY A 18 4.08 16.44 -21.75
C GLY A 18 4.03 15.28 -22.73
N GLU A 19 5.19 14.91 -23.27
CA GLU A 19 5.31 13.82 -24.23
C GLU A 19 5.01 12.45 -23.57
N VAL A 20 3.97 11.78 -24.06
CA VAL A 20 3.59 10.43 -23.59
C VAL A 20 4.12 9.38 -24.56
N LYS A 21 4.98 8.48 -24.05
CA LYS A 21 5.49 7.32 -24.80
C LYS A 21 4.89 6.03 -24.25
N GLN A 22 4.38 5.20 -25.15
CA GLN A 22 4.00 3.84 -24.81
C GLN A 22 5.21 2.93 -24.98
N VAL A 23 5.39 2.01 -24.03
CA VAL A 23 6.48 1.05 -24.01
C VAL A 23 5.87 -0.33 -23.91
N GLU A 24 6.31 -1.23 -24.79
CA GLU A 24 5.78 -2.57 -24.87
C GLU A 24 6.20 -3.43 -23.67
N GLY A 25 5.36 -4.41 -23.32
CA GLY A 25 5.61 -5.29 -22.17
C GLY A 25 6.92 -6.07 -22.27
N TRP A 26 7.34 -6.45 -23.48
CA TRP A 26 8.62 -7.14 -23.69
C TRP A 26 9.83 -6.21 -23.52
N GLN A 27 9.71 -4.92 -23.87
CA GLN A 27 10.79 -3.94 -23.70
C GLN A 27 11.09 -3.71 -22.22
N THR A 28 10.04 -3.57 -21.39
CA THR A 28 10.20 -3.47 -19.93
C THR A 28 10.74 -4.76 -19.32
N ALA A 29 10.45 -5.93 -19.90
CA ALA A 29 11.06 -7.19 -19.47
C ALA A 29 12.58 -7.22 -19.71
N ASN A 30 13.04 -6.79 -20.87
CA ASN A 30 14.46 -6.72 -21.20
C ASN A 30 15.21 -5.73 -20.31
N ILE A 31 14.64 -4.54 -20.09
CA ILE A 31 15.23 -3.53 -19.21
C ILE A 31 15.38 -4.06 -17.78
N ARG A 32 14.36 -4.74 -17.24
CA ARG A 32 14.46 -5.34 -15.90
C ARG A 32 15.58 -6.34 -15.78
N GLN A 33 15.76 -7.21 -16.78
CA GLN A 33 16.86 -8.17 -16.78
C GLN A 33 18.21 -7.45 -16.79
N GLN A 34 18.35 -6.41 -17.60
CA GLN A 34 19.57 -5.63 -17.68
C GLN A 34 19.91 -4.91 -16.37
N VAL A 35 18.93 -4.30 -15.71
CA VAL A 35 19.15 -3.55 -14.45
C VAL A 35 19.02 -4.41 -13.19
N GLY A 36 18.88 -5.74 -13.34
CA GLY A 36 18.82 -6.67 -12.21
C GLY A 36 17.54 -6.57 -11.36
N LEU A 37 16.44 -6.05 -11.91
CA LEU A 37 15.17 -5.93 -11.20
C LEU A 37 14.40 -7.26 -11.24
N HIS A 38 14.31 -7.93 -10.09
CA HIS A 38 13.56 -9.17 -9.98
C HIS A 38 12.05 -8.91 -9.83
N LYS A 39 11.25 -9.44 -10.77
CA LYS A 39 9.79 -9.37 -10.71
C LYS A 39 9.22 -10.60 -10.03
N GLN A 40 8.37 -10.40 -9.02
CA GLN A 40 7.58 -11.48 -8.42
C GLN A 40 6.46 -11.89 -9.39
N LYS A 41 6.45 -13.15 -9.84
CA LYS A 41 5.47 -13.66 -10.82
C LYS A 41 4.33 -14.45 -10.18
N HIS A 42 4.61 -15.15 -9.08
CA HIS A 42 3.70 -16.15 -8.51
C HIS A 42 2.74 -15.57 -7.48
N SER A 43 3.21 -14.69 -6.59
CA SER A 43 2.35 -14.06 -5.57
C SER A 43 2.13 -12.58 -5.87
N LYS A 44 1.13 -12.29 -6.71
CA LYS A 44 0.75 -10.92 -7.10
C LYS A 44 0.09 -10.13 -5.96
N GLY A 45 -0.26 -10.79 -4.86
CA GLY A 45 -0.81 -10.16 -3.66
C GLY A 45 0.24 -9.73 -2.65
N ASP A 46 1.51 -10.12 -2.84
CA ASP A 46 2.59 -9.73 -1.95
C ASP A 46 2.80 -8.23 -2.06
N ALA A 47 2.59 -7.52 -0.95
CA ALA A 47 2.80 -6.08 -0.85
C ALA A 47 4.30 -5.76 -0.74
N ILE A 48 5.06 -6.12 -1.77
CA ILE A 48 6.50 -5.93 -1.90
C ILE A 48 6.82 -5.16 -3.18
N PRO A 49 7.97 -4.46 -3.25
CA PRO A 49 8.33 -3.71 -4.45
C PRO A 49 8.43 -4.55 -5.72
N ALA A 50 8.89 -5.80 -5.60
CA ALA A 50 9.00 -6.76 -6.71
C ALA A 50 7.66 -7.07 -7.41
N THR A 51 6.54 -6.80 -6.73
CA THR A 51 5.19 -6.98 -7.27
C THR A 51 4.63 -5.68 -7.84
N HIS A 52 4.86 -4.55 -7.17
CA HIS A 52 4.11 -3.31 -7.43
C HIS A 52 4.94 -2.14 -7.97
N ALA A 53 6.27 -2.14 -7.80
CA ALA A 53 7.12 -0.98 -8.12
C ALA A 53 8.10 -1.26 -9.27
N VAL A 54 8.61 -2.49 -9.41
CA VAL A 54 9.68 -2.82 -10.37
C VAL A 54 9.32 -2.52 -11.82
N ASP A 55 8.06 -2.71 -12.24
CA ASP A 55 7.65 -2.40 -13.61
C ASP A 55 7.67 -0.88 -13.87
N GLY A 56 7.26 -0.07 -12.89
CA GLY A 56 7.33 1.39 -12.99
C GLY A 56 8.76 1.92 -13.02
N VAL A 57 9.65 1.32 -12.22
CA VAL A 57 11.09 1.66 -12.27
C VAL A 57 11.70 1.29 -13.62
N ALA A 58 11.37 0.11 -14.15
CA ALA A 58 11.83 -0.30 -15.48
C ALA A 58 11.30 0.61 -16.60
N LEU A 59 10.04 1.05 -16.49
CA LEU A 59 9.46 2.02 -17.41
C LEU A 59 10.20 3.36 -17.34
N ALA A 60 10.54 3.84 -16.14
CA ALA A 60 11.36 5.05 -16.01
C ALA A 60 12.76 4.87 -16.61
N CYS A 61 13.37 3.69 -16.42
CA CYS A 61 14.68 3.35 -16.99
C CYS A 61 14.66 3.32 -18.53
N SER A 62 13.52 3.06 -19.19
CA SER A 62 13.44 3.05 -20.65
C SER A 62 13.68 4.42 -21.29
N ALA A 63 13.58 5.50 -20.52
CA ALA A 63 13.96 6.83 -20.99
C ALA A 63 15.48 7.00 -21.12
N LEU A 64 16.25 6.26 -20.31
CA LEU A 64 17.72 6.38 -20.21
C LEU A 64 18.46 5.21 -20.88
N ILE A 65 17.79 4.07 -21.00
CA ILE A 65 18.34 2.83 -21.55
C ILE A 65 17.62 2.50 -22.84
N ARG A 66 18.37 2.25 -23.91
CA ARG A 66 17.83 1.82 -25.21
C ARG A 66 18.57 0.61 -25.73
N TYR A 67 17.88 -0.29 -26.39
CA TYR A 67 18.52 -1.38 -27.12
C TYR A 67 19.01 -0.87 -28.49
N GLY A 68 20.25 -1.15 -28.86
CA GLY A 68 20.83 -0.72 -30.13
C GLY A 68 22.25 -1.25 -30.39
N MET A 69 22.90 -0.80 -31.46
CA MET A 69 24.24 -1.30 -31.83
C MET A 69 25.31 -0.81 -30.86
N ILE A 70 25.83 -1.66 -29.96
CA ILE A 70 26.94 -1.29 -29.06
C ILE A 70 28.26 -1.23 -29.83
N ASP A 71 28.47 -2.20 -30.71
CA ASP A 71 29.62 -2.27 -31.63
C ASP A 71 29.12 -2.64 -33.04
N ARG A 72 30.01 -2.58 -34.05
CA ARG A 72 29.73 -2.82 -35.47
C ARG A 72 29.02 -4.15 -35.74
N GLN A 73 29.19 -5.14 -34.87
CA GLN A 73 28.60 -6.48 -35.01
C GLN A 73 27.72 -6.91 -33.82
N THR A 74 27.54 -6.06 -32.80
CA THR A 74 26.89 -6.47 -31.55
C THR A 74 25.75 -5.53 -31.18
N MET A 75 24.55 -6.09 -31.04
CA MET A 75 23.42 -5.39 -30.44
C MET A 75 23.44 -5.58 -28.94
N GLY A 76 23.09 -4.53 -28.23
CA GLY A 76 22.88 -4.63 -26.80
C GLY A 76 22.36 -3.32 -26.22
N PRO A 77 22.27 -3.26 -24.90
CA PRO A 77 21.78 -2.07 -24.26
C PRO A 77 22.81 -0.93 -24.24
N LYS A 78 22.33 0.27 -24.55
CA LYS A 78 23.03 1.54 -24.41
C LYS A 78 22.42 2.35 -23.28
N GLY A 79 23.29 2.95 -22.47
CA GLY A 79 22.90 3.71 -21.29
C GLY A 79 23.21 2.95 -20.00
N ASN A 80 23.42 3.71 -18.93
CA ASN A 80 23.70 3.16 -17.61
C ASN A 80 22.76 3.82 -16.59
N VAL A 81 22.19 3.01 -15.70
CA VAL A 81 21.32 3.47 -14.61
C VAL A 81 21.71 2.71 -13.34
N ALA A 82 22.02 3.45 -12.29
CA ALA A 82 22.26 2.89 -10.97
C ALA A 82 20.93 2.85 -10.20
N ILE A 83 20.46 1.64 -9.86
CA ILE A 83 19.29 1.46 -9.00
C ILE A 83 19.72 1.57 -7.54
N THR A 84 19.17 2.56 -6.83
CA THR A 84 19.44 2.76 -5.41
C THR A 84 18.30 2.19 -4.55
N PRO A 85 18.59 1.72 -3.33
CA PRO A 85 17.55 1.39 -2.36
C PRO A 85 16.64 2.60 -2.10
N ALA A 86 15.33 2.35 -2.02
CA ALA A 86 14.33 3.38 -1.79
C ALA A 86 13.35 2.96 -0.69
N ALA A 87 12.73 3.93 -0.03
CA ALA A 87 11.69 3.63 0.94
C ALA A 87 10.45 3.05 0.24
N PHE A 88 9.91 1.97 0.78
CA PHE A 88 8.66 1.37 0.32
C PHE A 88 7.73 1.19 1.52
N THR A 89 6.53 1.76 1.42
CA THR A 89 5.51 1.68 2.46
C THR A 89 4.21 1.18 1.85
N VAL A 90 3.46 0.41 2.62
CA VAL A 90 2.11 -0.03 2.26
C VAL A 90 1.12 0.85 2.99
N ILE A 91 0.24 1.50 2.22
CA ILE A 91 -0.83 2.33 2.74
C ILE A 91 -2.15 1.62 2.44
N ARG A 92 -2.97 1.44 3.47
CA ARG A 92 -4.27 0.78 3.33
C ARG A 92 -5.32 1.42 4.23
N ARG A 93 -6.58 1.17 3.94
CA ARG A 93 -7.68 1.62 4.81
C ARG A 93 -7.86 0.61 5.95
N PRO A 94 -8.14 1.08 7.18
CA PRO A 94 -8.61 0.21 8.24
C PRO A 94 -9.86 -0.58 7.79
N PRO A 95 -9.87 -1.92 7.89
CA PRO A 95 -11.05 -2.74 7.56
C PRO A 95 -12.07 -2.66 8.71
N ILE A 96 -12.62 -1.46 8.91
CA ILE A 96 -13.67 -1.19 9.88
C ILE A 96 -15.03 -1.33 9.21
N SER A 97 -15.94 -2.09 9.82
CA SER A 97 -17.33 -2.11 9.38
C SER A 97 -17.91 -0.70 9.49
N ARG A 98 -18.39 -0.17 8.37
CA ARG A 98 -19.15 1.10 8.33
C ARG A 98 -20.62 0.79 8.59
N ARG A 99 -21.38 1.79 9.05
CA ARG A 99 -22.83 1.65 9.17
C ARG A 99 -23.43 1.39 7.78
N GLN A 100 -24.14 0.28 7.66
CA GLN A 100 -24.91 -0.06 6.47
C GLN A 100 -26.35 0.45 6.65
N LEU A 101 -26.96 0.92 5.55
CA LEU A 101 -28.29 1.53 5.55
C LEU A 101 -29.38 0.62 6.15
N HIS A 102 -29.34 -0.68 5.85
CA HIS A 102 -30.32 -1.65 6.36
C HIS A 102 -30.17 -1.95 7.86
N LEU A 103 -29.02 -1.63 8.47
CA LEU A 103 -28.80 -1.70 9.92
C LEU A 103 -29.12 -0.36 10.61
N MET A 104 -29.63 0.64 9.87
CA MET A 104 -30.03 1.94 10.40
C MET A 104 -31.46 1.97 10.95
N VAL A 105 -32.22 0.88 10.82
CA VAL A 105 -33.55 0.76 11.44
C VAL A 105 -33.37 0.74 12.97
N PRO A 106 -34.01 1.65 13.73
CA PRO A 106 -33.95 1.65 15.19
C PRO A 106 -34.44 0.32 15.76
N ALA A 107 -33.82 -0.15 16.84
CA ALA A 107 -34.38 -1.26 17.59
C ALA A 107 -35.64 -0.80 18.35
N LYS A 108 -36.41 -1.76 18.90
CA LYS A 108 -37.52 -1.48 19.80
C LYS A 108 -37.04 -0.52 20.92
N GLY A 109 -37.69 0.62 21.06
CA GLY A 109 -37.27 1.71 21.96
C GLY A 109 -36.50 2.87 21.30
N GLY A 110 -36.41 2.92 19.97
CA GLY A 110 -35.86 4.08 19.22
C GLY A 110 -34.33 4.22 19.24
N VAL A 111 -33.63 3.39 20.02
CA VAL A 111 -32.17 3.41 20.12
C VAL A 111 -31.55 2.60 18.98
N ARG A 112 -30.63 3.23 18.24
CA ARG A 112 -29.89 2.57 17.16
C ARG A 112 -28.80 1.66 17.72
N ARG A 113 -28.58 0.50 17.08
CA ARG A 113 -27.46 -0.37 17.43
C ARG A 113 -26.13 0.35 17.22
N LYS A 114 -25.17 0.14 18.14
CA LYS A 114 -23.81 0.72 18.04
C LYS A 114 -22.95 0.10 16.92
N TYR A 115 -23.44 -0.94 16.25
CA TYR A 115 -22.75 -1.58 15.14
C TYR A 115 -22.44 -0.57 14.01
N GLY A 116 -21.27 -0.70 13.40
CA GLY A 116 -20.76 0.26 12.40
C GLY A 116 -20.33 1.62 12.96
N GLY A 117 -20.47 1.85 14.28
CA GLY A 117 -19.96 3.05 14.94
C GLY A 117 -18.44 3.13 14.90
N THR A 118 -17.92 4.35 14.69
CA THR A 118 -16.48 4.64 14.63
C THR A 118 -15.91 5.08 15.97
N VAL A 119 -16.73 5.53 16.92
CA VAL A 119 -16.31 5.92 18.28
C VAL A 119 -16.64 4.79 19.26
N THR A 120 -15.68 4.40 20.08
CA THR A 120 -15.81 3.39 21.14
C THR A 120 -16.49 3.99 22.38
N ARG A 121 -16.94 3.14 23.32
CA ARG A 121 -17.49 3.58 24.62
C ARG A 121 -16.49 4.37 25.47
N HIS A 122 -15.21 4.32 25.14
CA HIS A 122 -14.11 4.86 25.94
C HIS A 122 -13.46 6.11 25.32
N GLY A 123 -14.10 6.73 24.31
CA GLY A 123 -13.61 7.96 23.67
C GLY A 123 -12.53 7.78 22.59
N PHE A 124 -12.01 6.56 22.41
CA PHE A 124 -11.18 6.18 21.25
C PHE A 124 -12.02 5.99 20.01
N ARG A 125 -11.45 6.23 18.83
CA ARG A 125 -12.07 5.91 17.55
C ARG A 125 -11.43 4.68 16.95
N LYS A 126 -12.22 3.83 16.29
CA LYS A 126 -11.67 2.74 15.49
C LYS A 126 -10.75 3.33 14.40
N GLY A 127 -9.53 2.80 14.31
CA GLY A 127 -8.45 3.35 13.49
C GLY A 127 -7.57 4.39 14.19
N ASP A 128 -7.88 4.81 15.43
CA ASP A 128 -6.93 5.58 16.24
C ASP A 128 -5.67 4.72 16.49
N LEU A 129 -4.50 5.35 16.43
CA LEU A 129 -3.24 4.74 16.84
C LEU A 129 -3.10 4.92 18.36
N VAL A 130 -2.89 3.83 19.07
CA VAL A 130 -2.95 3.75 20.52
C VAL A 130 -1.74 3.00 21.05
N LYS A 131 -1.13 3.51 22.11
CA LYS A 131 -0.12 2.81 22.90
C LYS A 131 -0.81 2.03 24.01
N THR A 132 -0.53 0.73 24.08
CA THR A 132 -1.09 -0.17 25.09
C THR A 132 -0.33 -0.06 26.41
N PRO A 133 -0.89 -0.59 27.52
CA PRO A 133 -0.19 -0.64 28.80
C PRO A 133 1.11 -1.47 28.77
N SER A 134 1.23 -2.43 27.84
CA SER A 134 2.45 -3.21 27.61
C SER A 134 3.54 -2.41 26.90
N GLY A 135 3.23 -1.22 26.39
CA GLY A 135 4.16 -0.38 25.62
C GLY A 135 4.03 -0.52 24.11
N ASP A 136 3.30 -1.53 23.62
CA ASP A 136 3.08 -1.77 22.20
C ASP A 136 2.23 -0.67 21.55
N ILE A 137 2.46 -0.42 20.26
CA ILE A 137 1.66 0.52 19.48
C ILE A 137 0.82 -0.25 18.47
N GLY A 138 -0.48 0.00 18.47
CA GLY A 138 -1.42 -0.61 17.52
C GLY A 138 -2.62 0.28 17.22
N TYR A 139 -3.50 -0.20 16.37
CA TYR A 139 -4.72 0.49 15.97
C TYR A 139 -5.91 0.02 16.81
N CYS A 140 -6.72 0.95 17.29
CA CYS A 140 -8.00 0.63 17.92
C CYS A 140 -8.90 -0.06 16.89
N SER A 141 -9.21 -1.34 17.09
CA SER A 141 -10.10 -2.11 16.20
C SER A 141 -11.54 -2.16 16.71
N GLY A 142 -11.76 -1.87 17.99
CA GLY A 142 -13.08 -1.79 18.60
C GLY A 142 -13.02 -1.78 20.12
N ASP A 143 -14.13 -2.10 20.76
CA ASP A 143 -14.25 -2.10 22.21
C ASP A 143 -15.24 -3.15 22.71
N THR A 144 -14.98 -3.62 23.93
CA THR A 144 -15.98 -4.24 24.79
C THR A 144 -16.42 -3.22 25.83
N GLU A 145 -17.35 -3.62 26.69
CA GLU A 145 -17.80 -2.77 27.81
C GLU A 145 -16.64 -2.30 28.70
N LYS A 146 -15.63 -3.14 28.93
CA LYS A 146 -14.53 -2.87 29.88
C LYS A 146 -13.16 -2.68 29.22
N ALA A 147 -13.00 -3.00 27.94
CA ALA A 147 -11.70 -3.04 27.30
C ALA A 147 -11.69 -2.45 25.88
N LEU A 148 -10.54 -1.89 25.50
CA LEU A 148 -10.23 -1.46 24.15
C LEU A 148 -9.59 -2.62 23.39
N SER A 149 -10.12 -2.98 22.23
CA SER A 149 -9.49 -3.96 21.34
C SER A 149 -8.47 -3.25 20.46
N VAL A 150 -7.23 -3.75 20.47
CA VAL A 150 -6.13 -3.19 19.68
C VAL A 150 -5.62 -4.27 18.73
N SER A 151 -5.40 -3.88 17.48
CA SER A 151 -4.86 -4.72 16.41
C SER A 151 -3.58 -4.11 15.85
N ASP A 152 -2.76 -4.94 15.21
CA ASP A 152 -1.60 -4.46 14.48
C ASP A 152 -1.99 -3.79 13.15
N ALA A 153 -0.99 -3.37 12.39
CA ALA A 153 -1.19 -2.78 11.08
C ALA A 153 -1.80 -3.75 10.07
N ASP A 154 -1.62 -5.08 10.25
CA ASP A 154 -2.25 -6.16 9.48
C ASP A 154 -3.69 -6.47 9.92
N TRP A 155 -4.19 -5.74 10.93
CA TRP A 155 -5.50 -5.89 11.54
C TRP A 155 -5.69 -7.18 12.34
N ARG A 156 -4.60 -7.92 12.59
CA ARG A 156 -4.56 -9.04 13.53
C ARG A 156 -4.62 -8.49 14.95
N ARG A 157 -5.48 -9.08 15.78
CA ARG A 157 -5.71 -8.58 17.15
C ARG A 157 -4.48 -8.83 18.00
N LEU A 158 -3.91 -7.76 18.57
CA LEU A 158 -2.84 -7.83 19.56
C LEU A 158 -3.41 -8.21 20.93
N GLY A 159 -4.58 -7.67 21.26
CA GLY A 159 -5.24 -7.99 22.52
C GLY A 159 -6.37 -7.04 22.88
N ARG A 160 -6.81 -7.16 24.13
CA ARG A 160 -7.77 -6.27 24.77
C ARG A 160 -7.11 -5.63 25.98
N PHE A 161 -7.16 -4.30 26.04
CA PHE A 161 -6.41 -3.52 27.02
C PHE A 161 -7.34 -2.58 27.79
N SER A 162 -6.93 -2.22 29.01
CA SER A 162 -7.67 -1.26 29.83
C SER A 162 -7.69 0.12 29.15
N PRO A 163 -8.86 0.70 28.84
CA PRO A 163 -8.94 1.97 28.14
C PRO A 163 -8.30 3.12 28.92
N LYS A 164 -8.36 3.06 30.27
CA LYS A 164 -7.76 4.05 31.17
C LYS A 164 -6.23 4.05 31.12
N LYS A 165 -5.63 2.89 30.84
CA LYS A 165 -4.17 2.72 30.76
C LYS A 165 -3.64 2.81 29.33
N SER A 166 -4.53 2.87 28.34
CA SER A 166 -4.18 3.05 26.94
C SER A 166 -4.06 4.54 26.61
N GLN A 167 -3.06 4.91 25.81
CA GLN A 167 -2.81 6.30 25.45
C GLN A 167 -3.02 6.51 23.94
N LEU A 168 -3.77 7.54 23.58
CA LEU A 168 -3.92 7.95 22.19
C LEU A 168 -2.60 8.52 21.68
N VAL A 169 -2.03 7.89 20.65
CA VAL A 169 -0.82 8.38 19.96
C VAL A 169 -1.21 9.28 18.79
N ARG A 170 -2.19 8.86 17.99
CA ARG A 170 -2.67 9.61 16.82
C ARG A 170 -4.14 9.31 16.54
N ARG A 171 -4.92 10.34 16.23
CA ARG A 171 -6.31 10.17 15.78
C ARG A 171 -6.38 9.49 14.41
N ASN A 172 -7.49 8.78 14.18
CA ASN A 172 -7.77 8.09 12.92
C ASN A 172 -7.74 9.07 11.73
N THR A 173 -6.85 8.80 10.78
CA THR A 173 -6.71 9.53 9.50
C THR A 173 -7.40 8.82 8.33
N GLY A 174 -8.07 7.70 8.59
CA GLY A 174 -8.64 6.81 7.56
C GLY A 174 -7.60 5.90 6.90
N LEU A 175 -6.33 5.99 7.30
CA LEU A 175 -5.21 5.28 6.71
C LEU A 175 -4.40 4.54 7.79
N ILE A 176 -4.00 3.32 7.46
CA ILE A 176 -2.95 2.56 8.11
C ILE A 176 -1.72 2.70 7.24
N VAL A 177 -0.66 3.19 7.84
CA VAL A 177 0.66 3.21 7.21
C VAL A 177 1.48 2.15 7.91
N LEU A 178 1.88 1.12 7.15
CA LEU A 178 2.80 0.11 7.64
C LEU A 178 4.18 0.76 7.76
N PRO A 179 4.80 0.78 8.95
CA PRO A 179 6.09 1.42 9.10
C PRO A 179 7.12 0.74 8.19
N THR A 180 7.72 1.50 7.29
CA THR A 180 8.89 1.07 6.51
C THR A 180 10.06 0.92 7.47
N LYS A 181 10.33 -0.32 7.92
CA LYS A 181 11.42 -0.57 8.87
C LYS A 181 12.82 -0.50 8.25
N ARG A 182 12.93 -0.61 6.92
CA ARG A 182 14.19 -0.61 6.15
C ARG A 182 13.97 -0.07 4.74
N LEU A 183 15.02 0.49 4.12
CA LEU A 183 15.02 0.74 2.67
C LEU A 183 14.76 -0.58 1.96
N SER A 184 13.87 -0.56 0.97
CA SER A 184 13.64 -1.73 0.14
C SER A 184 14.73 -1.82 -0.92
N ASN A 185 15.47 -2.92 -0.90
CA ASN A 185 16.33 -3.28 -2.00
C ASN A 185 15.45 -3.81 -3.13
N LEU A 186 15.46 -3.10 -4.26
CA LEU A 186 14.79 -3.51 -5.49
C LEU A 186 15.61 -4.52 -6.29
N LEU A 187 16.90 -4.61 -5.99
CA LEU A 187 17.84 -5.57 -6.55
C LEU A 187 17.74 -6.88 -5.78
N ALA A 188 17.92 -8.00 -6.48
CA ALA A 188 18.06 -9.29 -5.84
C ALA A 188 19.21 -9.23 -4.83
N SER A 189 19.00 -9.75 -3.62
CA SER A 189 20.12 -10.07 -2.73
C SER A 189 20.94 -11.13 -3.43
N ASN A 190 22.19 -10.83 -3.78
CA ASN A 190 23.14 -11.85 -4.22
C ASN A 190 23.14 -12.95 -3.15
N GLN A 191 22.70 -14.16 -3.52
CA GLN A 191 22.92 -15.36 -2.73
C GLN A 191 24.38 -15.77 -2.82
#